data_AF-A0A2M7V277-F1
#
_entry.id   AF-A0A2M7V277-F1
#
_cell.length_a   1.000
_cell.length_b   1.000
_cell.length_c   1.000
_cell.angle_alpha   90.00
_cell.angle_beta   90.00
_cell.angle_gamma   90.00
#
_symmetry.space_group_name_H-M   'P 1'
#
loop_
_entity.id
_entity.type
_entity.pdbx_description
1 polymer ?
#
loop_
_entity_poly.entity_id
_entity_poly.type
_entity_poly.pdbx_seq_one_letter_code
_entity_poly.pdbx_strand_id
1 'polypeptide(L)'
;MLQQPRQFSFLESTIYAMMDEAGLSAMSEETMNQFLPQFVAEAERRIGLAYTALLDEKGAEAFAALFEGDDISPADIQAFLEAHVPKYQTIAQNTLNDFAKEFKTAVAEIE
;
A
#
# COMPACT_ATOMS: atom_id res chain seq x y z
N MET A 1 -15.46 14.44 -9.72
CA MET A 1 -14.05 14.07 -9.54
C MET A 1 -13.96 12.57 -9.80
N LEU A 2 -13.19 12.14 -10.79
CA LEU A 2 -13.05 10.73 -11.14
C LEU A 2 -12.31 10.04 -9.98
N GLN A 3 -13.04 9.23 -9.21
CA GLN A 3 -12.40 8.31 -8.28
C GLN A 3 -11.65 7.29 -9.14
N GLN A 4 -10.33 7.42 -9.21
CA GLN A 4 -9.50 6.37 -9.80
C GLN A 4 -9.79 5.07 -9.03
N PRO A 5 -9.98 3.93 -9.71
CA PRO A 5 -10.12 2.65 -9.02
C PRO A 5 -8.88 2.47 -8.15
N ARG A 6 -9.07 2.41 -6.83
CA ARG A 6 -7.96 2.25 -5.88
C ARG A 6 -7.36 0.88 -6.14
N GLN A 7 -6.17 0.91 -6.71
CA GLN A 7 -5.44 -0.24 -7.25
C GLN A 7 -5.25 -1.36 -6.21
N PHE A 8 -5.32 -1.03 -4.91
CA PHE A 8 -5.25 -2.00 -3.82
C PHE A 8 -6.33 -1.80 -2.74
N SER A 9 -7.61 -1.80 -3.11
CA SER A 9 -8.73 -1.62 -2.15
C SER A 9 -8.75 -2.62 -0.97
N PHE A 10 -8.09 -3.77 -1.08
CA PHE A 10 -7.98 -4.72 0.03
C PHE A 10 -7.04 -4.23 1.16
N LEU A 11 -6.13 -3.31 0.86
CA LEU A 11 -5.21 -2.72 1.84
C LEU A 11 -5.87 -1.62 2.66
N GLU A 12 -7.00 -1.10 2.19
CA GLU A 12 -7.68 0.06 2.79
C GLU A 12 -8.05 -0.21 4.26
N SER A 13 -8.56 -1.41 4.56
CA SER A 13 -8.90 -1.80 5.94
C SER A 13 -7.67 -1.91 6.85
N THR A 14 -6.54 -2.38 6.33
CA THR A 14 -5.27 -2.43 7.07
C THR A 14 -4.73 -1.02 7.30
N ILE A 15 -4.89 -0.14 6.32
CA ILE A 15 -4.51 1.27 6.43
C ILE A 15 -5.33 1.99 7.49
N TYR A 16 -6.66 1.79 7.51
CA TYR A 16 -7.51 2.33 8.56
C TYR A 16 -7.12 1.82 9.97
N ALA A 17 -6.83 0.53 10.11
CA ALA A 17 -6.38 -0.04 11.38
C ALA A 17 -5.07 0.59 11.86
N MET A 18 -4.13 0.83 10.94
CA MET A 18 -2.86 1.50 11.27
C MET A 18 -3.05 2.95 11.68
N MET A 19 -3.95 3.69 11.03
CA MET A 19 -4.27 5.06 11.43
C MET A 19 -4.85 5.09 12.85
N ASP A 20 -5.68 4.10 13.21
CA ASP A 20 -6.20 3.95 14.57
C ASP A 20 -5.08 3.64 15.59
N GLU A 21 -4.19 2.69 15.30
CA GLU A 21 -3.04 2.34 16.17
C GLU A 21 -2.02 3.47 16.34
N ALA A 22 -1.90 4.34 15.33
CA ALA A 22 -1.07 5.53 15.36
C ALA A 22 -1.72 6.69 16.15
N GLY A 23 -2.95 6.53 16.65
CA GLY A 23 -3.69 7.58 17.35
C GLY A 23 -4.27 8.65 16.41
N LEU A 24 -4.21 8.42 15.10
CA LEU A 24 -4.75 9.34 14.09
C LEU A 24 -6.26 9.22 13.94
N SER A 25 -6.87 8.18 14.50
CA SER A 25 -8.33 8.10 14.64
C SER A 25 -8.90 9.25 15.47
N ALA A 26 -8.07 9.93 16.27
CA ALA A 26 -8.43 11.16 16.98
C ALA A 26 -8.43 12.41 16.07
N MET A 27 -7.88 12.32 14.85
CA MET A 27 -8.00 13.40 13.86
C MET A 27 -9.46 13.54 13.42
N SER A 28 -9.86 14.77 13.07
CA SER A 28 -11.21 15.00 12.53
C SER A 28 -11.42 14.19 11.25
N GLU A 29 -12.67 13.76 10.98
CA GLU A 29 -13.01 13.05 9.74
C GLU A 29 -12.57 13.81 8.48
N GLU A 30 -12.59 15.14 8.52
CA GLU A 30 -12.12 16.00 7.42
C GLU A 30 -10.62 15.85 7.20
N THR A 31 -9.84 15.90 8.27
CA THR A 31 -8.39 15.67 8.25
C THR A 31 -8.06 14.25 7.79
N MET A 32 -8.78 13.25 8.30
CA MET A 32 -8.65 11.86 7.90
C MET A 32 -8.86 11.70 6.39
N ASN A 33 -9.94 12.28 5.84
CA ASN A 33 -10.27 12.20 4.42
C ASN A 33 -9.25 12.90 3.52
N GLN A 34 -8.52 13.89 4.04
CA GLN A 34 -7.47 14.59 3.29
C GLN A 34 -6.14 13.81 3.27
N PHE A 35 -5.78 13.18 4.39
CA PHE A 35 -4.50 12.47 4.52
C PHE A 35 -4.58 11.00 4.11
N LEU A 36 -5.73 10.35 4.28
CA LEU A 36 -5.92 8.94 3.95
C LEU A 36 -5.56 8.61 2.49
N PRO A 37 -5.98 9.38 1.45
CA PRO A 37 -5.59 9.07 0.07
C PRO A 37 -4.07 9.14 -0.14
N GLN A 38 -3.38 10.07 0.54
CA GLN A 38 -1.92 10.22 0.45
C GLN A 38 -1.22 9.08 1.17
N PHE A 39 -1.75 8.68 2.34
CA PHE A 39 -1.23 7.56 3.11
C PHE A 39 -1.40 6.24 2.36
N VAL A 40 -2.56 6.03 1.73
CA VAL A 40 -2.84 4.88 0.88
C VAL A 40 -1.87 4.85 -0.30
N ALA A 41 -1.71 5.96 -1.02
CA ALA A 41 -0.79 6.02 -2.16
C ALA A 41 0.67 5.73 -1.76
N GLU A 42 1.13 6.25 -0.61
CA GLU A 42 2.48 6.00 -0.12
C GLU A 42 2.67 4.55 0.38
N ALA A 43 1.66 3.98 1.04
CA ALA A 43 1.63 2.58 1.41
C ALA A 43 1.70 1.66 0.18
N GLU A 44 0.87 1.91 -0.82
CA GLU A 44 0.86 1.17 -2.11
C GLU A 44 2.22 1.28 -2.80
N ARG A 45 2.81 2.48 -2.85
CA ARG A 45 4.14 2.72 -3.44
C ARG A 45 5.23 1.91 -2.71
N ARG A 46 5.25 1.95 -1.38
CA ARG A 46 6.24 1.23 -0.57
C ARG A 46 6.12 -0.28 -0.73
N ILE A 47 4.89 -0.80 -0.78
CA ILE A 47 4.63 -2.21 -1.04
C ILE A 47 5.10 -2.60 -2.44
N GLY A 48 4.77 -1.81 -3.47
CA GLY A 48 5.24 -2.04 -4.84
C GLY A 48 6.77 -2.08 -4.93
N LEU A 49 7.46 -1.19 -4.22
CA LEU A 49 8.92 -1.22 -4.12
C LEU A 49 9.45 -2.47 -3.40
N ALA A 50 8.80 -2.89 -2.31
CA ALA A 50 9.19 -4.10 -1.59
C ALA A 50 9.00 -5.36 -2.45
N TYR A 51 7.96 -5.41 -3.27
CA TYR A 51 7.72 -6.51 -4.20
C TYR A 51 8.72 -6.52 -5.34
N THR A 52 8.93 -5.38 -6.01
CA THR A 52 9.89 -5.27 -7.11
C THR A 52 11.32 -5.58 -6.69
N ALA A 53 11.71 -5.29 -5.44
CA ALA A 53 13.01 -5.66 -4.89
C ALA A 53 13.26 -7.18 -4.78
N LEU A 54 12.19 -7.99 -4.85
CA LEU A 54 12.26 -9.45 -4.79
C LEU A 54 12.11 -10.11 -6.16
N LEU A 55 11.78 -9.33 -7.18
CA LEU A 55 11.68 -9.80 -8.55
C LEU A 55 13.05 -9.76 -9.22
N ASP A 56 13.31 -10.73 -10.10
CA ASP A 56 14.40 -10.62 -11.06
C ASP A 56 14.03 -9.62 -12.17
N GLU A 57 14.97 -9.31 -13.05
CA GLU A 57 14.78 -8.33 -14.14
C GLU A 57 13.54 -8.66 -15.00
N LYS A 58 13.32 -9.94 -15.29
CA LYS A 58 12.14 -10.42 -16.03
C LYS A 58 10.84 -10.30 -15.24
N GLY A 59 10.87 -10.60 -13.94
CA GLY A 59 9.74 -10.41 -13.05
C GLY A 59 9.36 -8.93 -12.92
N ALA A 60 10.35 -8.03 -12.84
CA ALA A 60 10.11 -6.59 -12.77
C ALA A 60 9.47 -6.04 -14.06
N GLU A 61 9.95 -6.47 -15.24
CA GLU A 61 9.32 -6.15 -16.52
C GLU A 61 7.88 -6.68 -16.62
N ALA A 62 7.66 -7.93 -16.19
CA ALA A 62 6.32 -8.53 -16.19
C ALA A 62 5.37 -7.81 -15.21
N PHE A 63 5.88 -7.37 -14.06
CA PHE A 63 5.12 -6.59 -13.09
C PHE A 63 4.78 -5.20 -13.64
N ALA A 64 5.68 -4.55 -14.38
CA ALA A 64 5.38 -3.29 -15.04
C ALA A 64 4.33 -3.45 -16.15
N ALA A 65 4.46 -4.50 -16.98
CA ALA A 65 3.56 -4.80 -18.08
C ALA A 65 2.11 -5.06 -17.62
N LEU A 66 1.92 -5.59 -16.41
CA LEU A 66 0.59 -5.73 -15.80
C LEU A 66 -0.16 -4.40 -15.71
N PHE A 67 0.53 -3.29 -15.50
CA PHE A 67 -0.07 -1.96 -15.36
C PHE A 67 -0.08 -1.14 -16.66
N GLU A 68 0.47 -1.69 -17.75
CA GLU A 68 0.38 -1.07 -19.09
C GLU A 68 -0.95 -1.39 -19.79
N GLY A 69 -1.69 -2.39 -19.30
CA GLY A 69 -3.02 -2.74 -19.80
C GLY A 69 -4.13 -1.92 -19.14
N ASP A 70 -5.13 -1.52 -19.91
CA ASP A 70 -6.27 -0.72 -19.43
C ASP A 70 -7.24 -1.48 -18.49
N ASP A 71 -7.11 -2.80 -18.37
CA ASP A 71 -8.12 -3.69 -17.75
C ASP A 71 -7.52 -4.72 -16.77
N ILE A 72 -6.51 -4.31 -16.00
CA ILE A 72 -5.95 -5.19 -14.96
C ILE A 72 -6.93 -5.36 -13.78
N SER A 73 -7.23 -6.61 -13.44
CA SER A 73 -8.04 -6.91 -12.26
C SER A 73 -7.15 -7.11 -11.02
N PRO A 74 -7.68 -6.85 -9.80
CA PRO A 74 -6.99 -7.19 -8.56
C PRO A 74 -6.59 -8.67 -8.46
N ALA A 75 -7.35 -9.57 -9.09
CA ALA A 75 -7.06 -10.99 -9.13
C ALA A 75 -5.82 -11.31 -9.97
N ASP A 76 -5.59 -10.58 -11.06
CA ASP A 76 -4.40 -10.74 -11.91
C ASP A 76 -3.13 -10.30 -11.17
N ILE A 77 -3.21 -9.18 -10.44
CA ILE A 77 -2.13 -8.69 -9.57
C ILE A 77 -1.83 -9.73 -8.49
N GLN A 78 -2.87 -10.26 -7.82
CA GLN A 78 -2.69 -11.27 -6.78
C GLN A 78 -2.06 -12.55 -7.33
N ALA A 79 -2.52 -13.04 -8.48
CA ALA A 79 -1.98 -14.25 -9.12
C ALA A 79 -0.50 -14.07 -9.49
N PHE A 80 -0.13 -12.90 -9.99
CA PHE A 80 1.27 -12.58 -10.27
C PHE A 80 2.12 -12.58 -8.99
N LEU A 81 1.66 -11.92 -7.94
CA LEU A 81 2.38 -11.86 -6.66
C LEU A 81 2.53 -13.24 -6.03
N GLU A 82 1.51 -14.10 -6.10
CA GLU A 82 1.59 -15.48 -5.63
C GLU A 82 2.62 -16.32 -6.38
N ALA A 83 2.75 -16.09 -7.69
CA ALA A 83 3.69 -16.82 -8.53
C ALA A 83 5.14 -16.33 -8.40
N HIS A 84 5.35 -15.03 -8.21
CA HIS A 84 6.68 -14.41 -8.33
C HIS A 84 7.23 -13.81 -7.03
N VAL A 85 6.38 -13.54 -6.03
CA VAL A 85 6.79 -12.93 -4.76
C VAL A 85 6.40 -13.84 -3.59
N PRO A 86 7.31 -14.73 -3.15
CA PRO A 86 7.05 -15.61 -2.02
C PRO A 86 6.68 -14.80 -0.77
N LYS A 87 5.59 -15.18 -0.10
CA LYS A 87 5.09 -14.49 1.10
C LYS A 87 4.72 -13.02 0.88
N TYR A 88 4.25 -12.64 -0.31
CA TYR A 88 3.85 -11.26 -0.64
C TYR A 88 2.92 -10.61 0.41
N GLN A 89 2.00 -11.37 1.01
CA GLN A 89 1.12 -10.87 2.08
C GLN A 89 1.90 -10.46 3.32
N THR A 90 2.85 -11.30 3.77
CA THR A 90 3.72 -10.99 4.91
C THR A 90 4.61 -9.79 4.62
N ILE A 91 5.10 -9.66 3.39
CA ILE A 91 5.92 -8.51 2.98
C ILE A 91 5.09 -7.24 3.02
N ALA A 92 3.89 -7.21 2.43
CA ALA A 92 3.01 -6.05 2.52
C ALA A 92 2.70 -5.69 3.96
N GLN A 93 2.34 -6.68 4.80
CA GLN A 93 2.04 -6.44 6.20
C GLN A 93 3.24 -5.87 6.97
N ASN A 94 4.45 -6.36 6.74
CA ASN A 94 5.66 -5.83 7.37
C ASN A 94 5.95 -4.40 6.88
N THR A 95 5.88 -4.15 5.57
CA THR A 95 6.06 -2.81 5.00
C THR A 95 5.07 -1.81 5.59
N LEU A 96 3.82 -2.22 5.76
CA LEU A 96 2.78 -1.41 6.38
C LEU A 96 3.07 -1.15 7.86
N ASN A 97 3.42 -2.18 8.62
CA ASN A 97 3.77 -2.04 10.03
C ASN A 97 4.98 -1.11 10.24
N ASP A 98 5.99 -1.21 9.39
CA ASP A 98 7.17 -0.35 9.47
C ASP A 98 6.83 1.10 9.09
N PHE A 99 6.00 1.30 8.06
CA PHE A 99 5.49 2.62 7.72
C PHE A 99 4.65 3.23 8.86
N ALA A 100 3.79 2.43 9.52
CA ALA A 100 3.01 2.89 10.67
C ALA A 100 3.89 3.31 11.85
N LYS A 101 4.98 2.58 12.14
CA LYS A 101 5.95 2.96 13.18
C LYS A 101 6.68 4.25 12.85
N GLU A 102 7.14 4.40 11.60
CA GLU A 102 7.77 5.63 11.11
C GLU A 102 6.82 6.82 11.26
N PHE A 103 5.59 6.63 10.82
CA PHE A 103 4.55 7.65 10.88
C PHE A 103 4.25 8.05 12.33
N LYS A 104 4.07 7.08 13.23
CA LYS A 104 3.84 7.33 14.66
C LYS A 104 5.01 8.09 15.30
N THR A 105 6.24 7.76 14.92
CA THR A 105 7.44 8.47 15.39
C THR A 105 7.45 9.91 14.90
N ALA A 106 7.19 10.12 13.61
CA ALA A 106 7.14 11.45 13.01
C ALA A 106 6.05 12.35 13.62
N VAL A 107 4.89 11.77 13.96
CA VAL A 107 3.82 12.52 14.64
C VAL A 107 4.17 12.80 16.10
N ALA A 108 4.75 11.85 16.83
CA ALA A 108 5.17 12.05 18.22
C ALA A 108 6.31 13.06 18.39
N GLU A 109 7.11 13.30 17.35
CA GLU A 109 8.13 14.38 17.33
C GLU A 109 7.55 15.78 17.03
N ILE A 110 6.28 15.86 16.63
CA ILE A 110 5.58 17.12 16.34
C ILE A 110 4.78 17.62 17.57
N GLU A 111 4.48 16.73 18.54
CA GLU A 111 3.90 17.07 19.85
C GLU A 111 4.95 17.50 20.88
#